data_AF-A0A9N9CM60-F1
#
_entry.id   AF-A0A9N9CM60-F1
#
_cell.length_a   1.000
_cell.length_b   1.000
_cell.length_c   1.000
_cell.angle_alpha   90.00
_cell.angle_beta   90.00
_cell.angle_gamma   90.00
#
_symmetry.space_group_name_H-M   'P 1'
#
loop_
_entity.id
_entity.type
_entity.pdbx_description
1 polymer ?
#
loop_
_entity_poly.entity_id
_entity_poly.type
_entity_poly.pdbx_seq_one_letter_code
_entity_poly.pdbx_strand_id
1 'polypeptide(L)'
;MFSENQYVFEKINIFLIETKIPHEKIKFLKNTISLKGGRIVANPSTADVILTTLKSPARISRYIGSETRKPVVSVEWVDKCVSKGTRLEFKDYLVMGIEDAMDWTTVKEKEEEEKELSDEDGNSLSSRSPIYTSENESSDDDRDVDLDPRFLNTSYECLRPTPLKSKFNVKLVELLEVIERARELNDQWRNALSYRRAIAVLKSYPRDIISQKEIKKIRGIGSKIGYQVKSYLRTGTIAEAEHIRQDKRLHTLELFASIYGVGPKTALSWYRKGYRTIEDCKNHPNLTKAQQLGLQLVDDLREKMSREDVEEIYTIIKENIKELDPKCIIQPVGGYRRGKDLNGDLDLLISHPDEERVSSLLNDIITRLTEGGYIKHLLYCARSESRTDSKHGIIDHLEKCFVTFLQPSTQIKRQVDMIVATQSQFASAMVGWTGSRQYERSLRRYAKREKKMVFTSHGLFTNTKPRKLISTSTEREIFDILGVPWLEPEMRNC
;
A
#
# COMPACT_ATOMS: atom_id res chain seq x y z
N MET A 1 26.55 49.36 -26.64
CA MET A 1 26.72 49.72 -25.21
C MET A 1 26.39 48.49 -24.39
N PHE A 2 27.41 47.79 -23.88
CA PHE A 2 27.22 46.74 -22.88
C PHE A 2 26.77 47.44 -21.60
N SER A 3 25.53 47.23 -21.16
CA SER A 3 25.06 47.79 -19.90
C SER A 3 25.95 47.26 -18.77
N GLU A 4 26.26 48.15 -17.85
CA GLU A 4 27.06 47.98 -16.64
C GLU A 4 26.83 46.62 -15.96
N ASN A 5 27.88 46.11 -15.32
CA ASN A 5 27.81 44.94 -14.42
C ASN A 5 26.80 45.23 -13.29
N GLN A 6 25.53 44.98 -13.56
CA GLN A 6 24.48 45.11 -12.58
C GLN A 6 24.65 43.95 -11.60
N TYR A 7 25.07 44.27 -10.37
CA TYR A 7 25.30 43.30 -9.30
C TYR A 7 23.96 42.85 -8.70
N VAL A 8 23.20 42.10 -9.50
CA VAL A 8 21.85 41.62 -9.17
C VAL A 8 21.80 40.88 -7.82
N PHE A 9 22.87 40.19 -7.45
CA PHE A 9 22.97 39.40 -6.23
C PHE A 9 23.96 39.98 -5.20
N GLU A 10 24.31 41.27 -5.26
CA GLU A 10 25.18 41.90 -4.26
C GLU A 10 24.73 41.63 -2.81
N LYS A 11 25.68 41.24 -1.93
CA LYS A 11 25.45 41.02 -0.49
C LYS A 11 24.42 39.93 -0.15
N ILE A 12 24.19 38.95 -1.04
CA ILE A 12 23.34 37.78 -0.72
C ILE A 12 24.18 36.49 -0.66
N ASN A 13 24.02 35.74 0.42
CA ASN A 13 24.57 34.40 0.59
C ASN A 13 23.56 33.36 0.12
N ILE A 14 23.99 32.47 -0.78
CA ILE A 14 23.13 31.48 -1.42
C ILE A 14 23.67 30.08 -1.13
N PHE A 15 22.82 29.22 -0.59
CA PHE A 15 23.09 27.78 -0.51
C PHE A 15 22.37 27.06 -1.65
N LEU A 16 23.08 26.20 -2.39
CA LEU A 16 22.53 25.48 -3.54
C LEU A 16 22.39 23.99 -3.21
N ILE A 17 21.16 23.47 -3.24
CA ILE A 17 20.92 22.03 -3.19
C ILE A 17 21.15 21.46 -4.60
N GLU A 18 22.34 20.92 -4.82
CA GLU A 18 22.80 20.45 -6.14
C GLU A 18 22.09 19.17 -6.63
N THR A 19 21.36 18.48 -5.76
CA THR A 19 20.67 17.23 -6.11
C THR A 19 19.60 17.43 -7.18
N LYS A 20 19.60 16.57 -8.21
CA LYS A 20 18.73 16.65 -9.39
C LYS A 20 18.92 17.89 -10.26
N ILE A 21 20.04 18.61 -10.10
CA ILE A 21 20.47 19.66 -11.02
C ILE A 21 21.57 19.07 -11.93
N PRO A 22 21.45 19.16 -13.27
CA PRO A 22 22.53 18.75 -14.17
C PRO A 22 23.85 19.48 -13.85
N HIS A 23 24.99 18.77 -13.94
CA HIS A 23 26.29 19.30 -13.55
C HIS A 23 26.67 20.61 -14.28
N GLU A 24 26.35 20.69 -15.58
CA GLU A 24 26.56 21.90 -16.38
C GLU A 24 25.74 23.10 -15.86
N LYS A 25 24.50 22.84 -15.43
CA LYS A 25 23.62 23.86 -14.86
C LYS A 25 24.10 24.31 -13.47
N ILE A 26 24.68 23.42 -12.67
CA ILE A 26 25.31 23.80 -11.39
C ILE A 26 26.47 24.77 -11.62
N LYS A 27 27.37 24.44 -12.55
CA LYS A 27 28.51 25.28 -12.92
C LYS A 27 28.04 26.65 -13.44
N PHE A 28 27.03 26.65 -14.30
CA PHE A 28 26.41 27.87 -14.80
C PHE A 28 25.83 28.72 -13.66
N LEU A 29 25.02 28.15 -12.76
CA LEU A 29 24.39 28.87 -11.66
C LEU A 29 25.43 29.50 -10.72
N LYS A 30 26.45 28.73 -10.32
CA LYS A 30 27.53 29.23 -9.45
C LYS A 30 28.28 30.39 -10.09
N ASN A 31 28.68 30.24 -11.35
CA ASN A 31 29.38 31.30 -12.09
C ASN A 31 28.51 32.55 -12.23
N THR A 32 27.24 32.39 -12.63
CA THR A 32 26.30 33.50 -12.80
C THR A 32 26.05 34.23 -11.49
N ILE A 33 25.86 33.51 -10.38
CA ILE A 33 25.66 34.10 -9.05
C ILE A 33 26.89 34.93 -8.65
N SER A 34 28.09 34.37 -8.78
CA SER A 34 29.33 35.06 -8.40
C SER A 34 29.64 36.26 -9.29
N LEU A 35 29.48 36.13 -10.62
CA LEU A 35 29.68 37.25 -11.56
C LEU A 35 28.70 38.41 -11.32
N LYS A 36 27.52 38.11 -10.76
CA LYS A 36 26.49 39.10 -10.44
C LYS A 36 26.50 39.53 -8.95
N GLY A 37 27.60 39.25 -8.23
CA GLY A 37 27.87 39.81 -6.89
C GLY A 37 27.37 38.98 -5.70
N GLY A 38 26.82 37.78 -5.93
CA GLY A 38 26.36 36.88 -4.87
C GLY A 38 27.43 35.91 -4.40
N ARG A 39 27.28 35.40 -3.17
CA ARG A 39 28.23 34.45 -2.57
C ARG A 39 27.59 33.09 -2.39
N ILE A 40 28.22 32.04 -2.93
CA ILE A 40 27.82 30.66 -2.63
C ILE A 40 28.41 30.25 -1.28
N VAL A 41 27.57 29.76 -0.38
CA VAL A 41 27.99 29.27 0.95
C VAL A 41 27.83 27.76 1.05
N ALA A 42 28.65 27.13 1.89
CA ALA A 42 28.66 25.67 2.09
C ALA A 42 27.68 25.19 3.17
N ASN A 43 27.20 26.09 4.03
CA ASN A 43 26.28 25.75 5.11
C ASN A 43 24.93 26.44 4.88
N PRO A 44 23.79 25.72 4.87
CA PRO A 44 22.47 26.31 4.71
C PRO A 44 22.11 27.32 5.82
N SER A 45 22.65 27.17 7.03
CA SER A 45 22.33 28.07 8.15
C SER A 45 22.89 29.49 7.95
N THR A 46 23.97 29.64 7.18
CA THR A 46 24.60 30.93 6.87
C THR A 46 24.11 31.54 5.56
N ALA A 47 23.14 30.91 4.90
CA ALA A 47 22.53 31.44 3.68
C ALA A 47 21.42 32.44 3.99
N ASP A 48 21.19 33.36 3.06
CA ASP A 48 20.03 34.26 3.03
C ASP A 48 18.89 33.63 2.23
N VAL A 49 19.21 32.79 1.23
CA VAL A 49 18.26 32.03 0.41
C VAL A 49 18.83 30.68 0.01
N ILE A 50 17.94 29.70 -0.14
CA ILE A 50 18.27 28.34 -0.55
C ILE A 50 17.70 28.06 -1.93
N LEU A 51 18.54 27.64 -2.87
CA LEU A 51 18.13 27.32 -4.24
C LEU A 51 18.01 25.81 -4.46
N THR A 52 16.94 25.38 -5.13
CA THR A 52 16.71 23.96 -5.43
C THR A 52 15.85 23.72 -6.66
N THR A 53 15.91 22.51 -7.20
CA THR A 53 14.92 21.98 -8.17
C THR A 53 13.95 20.98 -7.52
N LEU A 54 14.19 20.62 -6.26
CA LEU A 54 13.34 19.70 -5.51
C LEU A 54 12.03 20.39 -5.14
N LYS A 55 10.90 19.72 -5.33
CA LYS A 55 9.57 20.23 -4.96
C LYS A 55 9.02 19.65 -3.64
N SER A 56 9.71 18.66 -3.07
CA SER A 56 9.23 17.90 -1.91
C SER A 56 9.84 18.41 -0.61
N PRO A 57 9.04 18.92 0.35
CA PRO A 57 9.54 19.39 1.65
C PRO A 57 10.40 18.37 2.39
N ALA A 58 9.96 17.09 2.41
CA ALA A 58 10.68 16.00 3.08
C ALA A 58 12.04 15.66 2.44
N ARG A 59 12.26 16.01 1.17
CA ARG A 59 13.56 15.85 0.52
C ARG A 59 14.45 17.05 0.76
N ILE A 60 13.89 18.25 0.75
CA ILE A 60 14.60 19.50 1.03
C ILE A 60 15.15 19.49 2.46
N SER A 61 14.34 19.09 3.45
CA SER A 61 14.72 19.07 4.88
C SER A 61 15.92 18.18 5.20
N ARG A 62 16.25 17.19 4.35
CA ARG A 62 17.45 16.34 4.50
C ARG A 62 18.75 17.10 4.26
N TYR A 63 18.71 18.19 3.50
CA TYR A 63 19.89 18.99 3.15
C TYR A 63 20.03 20.24 4.03
N ILE A 64 18.91 20.74 4.56
CA ILE A 64 18.88 22.03 5.27
C ILE A 64 18.58 21.89 6.76
N GLY A 65 18.22 20.69 7.23
CA GLY A 65 17.73 20.45 8.59
C GLY A 65 16.29 20.91 8.77
N SER A 66 15.56 20.30 9.71
CA SER A 66 14.14 20.61 9.98
C SER A 66 13.90 21.98 10.60
N GLU A 67 14.96 22.69 11.03
CA GLU A 67 14.86 23.94 11.79
C GLU A 67 15.24 25.19 10.99
N THR A 68 15.66 25.02 9.73
CA THR A 68 16.07 26.15 8.87
C THR A 68 14.85 26.98 8.45
N ARG A 69 14.83 28.25 8.84
CA ARG A 69 13.77 29.24 8.50
C ARG A 69 14.11 30.13 7.30
N LYS A 70 15.01 29.68 6.42
CA LYS A 70 15.45 30.45 5.25
C LYS A 70 14.50 30.19 4.07
N PRO A 71 14.20 31.19 3.22
CA PRO A 71 13.36 30.99 2.06
C PRO A 71 14.00 29.97 1.10
N VAL A 72 13.20 28.97 0.69
CA VAL A 72 13.63 27.97 -0.30
C VAL A 72 12.97 28.31 -1.63
N VAL A 73 13.79 28.50 -2.65
CA VAL A 73 13.41 29.14 -3.91
C VAL A 73 13.84 28.27 -5.09
N SER A 74 13.05 28.27 -6.16
CA SER A 74 13.38 27.60 -7.41
C SER A 74 14.65 28.20 -8.03
N VAL A 75 15.51 27.35 -8.61
CA VAL A 75 16.69 27.83 -9.36
C VAL A 75 16.35 28.77 -10.52
N GLU A 76 15.11 28.74 -11.02
CA GLU A 76 14.62 29.65 -12.06
C GLU A 76 14.63 31.13 -11.64
N TRP A 77 14.60 31.40 -10.34
CA TRP A 77 14.71 32.76 -9.79
C TRP A 77 16.00 33.45 -10.25
N VAL A 78 17.11 32.72 -10.33
CA VAL A 78 18.41 33.25 -10.77
C VAL A 78 18.33 33.71 -12.22
N ASP A 79 17.81 32.86 -13.10
CA ASP A 79 17.68 33.15 -14.53
C ASP A 79 16.76 34.37 -14.75
N LYS A 80 15.66 34.46 -14.00
CA LYS A 80 14.73 35.59 -14.09
C LYS A 80 15.32 36.90 -13.57
N CYS A 81 16.01 36.88 -12.43
CA CYS A 81 16.69 38.07 -11.91
C CYS A 81 17.74 38.61 -12.90
N VAL A 82 18.53 37.72 -13.51
CA VAL A 82 19.53 38.10 -14.51
C VAL A 82 18.86 38.65 -15.77
N SER A 83 17.79 38.01 -16.26
CA SER A 83 17.07 38.49 -17.45
C SER A 83 16.42 39.87 -17.26
N LYS A 84 15.99 40.18 -16.03
CA LYS A 84 15.36 41.46 -15.68
C LYS A 84 16.37 42.52 -15.23
N GLY A 85 17.65 42.15 -15.08
CA GLY A 85 18.69 43.02 -14.54
C GLY A 85 18.49 43.39 -13.06
N THR A 86 17.49 42.87 -12.36
CA THR A 86 17.19 43.29 -10.98
C THR A 86 16.86 42.11 -10.09
N ARG A 87 17.09 42.26 -8.78
CA ARG A 87 16.76 41.23 -7.80
C ARG A 87 15.25 41.20 -7.62
N LEU A 88 14.65 40.10 -8.03
CA LEU A 88 13.22 39.88 -7.88
C LEU A 88 12.92 39.37 -6.45
N GLU A 89 11.74 39.69 -5.95
CA GLU A 89 11.26 39.12 -4.69
C GLU A 89 11.10 37.60 -4.80
N PHE A 90 11.21 36.91 -3.65
CA PHE A 90 11.13 35.44 -3.64
C PHE A 90 9.72 34.90 -3.85
N LYS A 91 8.68 35.70 -3.54
CA LYS A 91 7.28 35.25 -3.41
C LYS A 91 6.81 34.34 -4.55
N ASP A 92 7.10 34.72 -5.80
CA ASP A 92 6.64 34.00 -6.99
C ASP A 92 7.51 32.78 -7.35
N TYR A 93 8.58 32.55 -6.59
CA TYR A 93 9.57 31.51 -6.81
C TYR A 93 9.76 30.61 -5.58
N LEU A 94 9.00 30.85 -4.51
CA LEU A 94 9.04 30.05 -3.29
C LEU A 94 8.62 28.61 -3.59
N VAL A 95 9.48 27.70 -3.18
CA VAL A 95 9.21 26.26 -3.09
C VAL A 95 8.77 25.90 -1.67
N MET A 96 9.20 26.69 -0.68
CA MET A 96 8.79 26.61 0.74
C MET A 96 8.89 28.01 1.36
N GLY A 97 7.81 28.50 1.98
CA GLY A 97 7.74 29.80 2.64
C GLY A 97 8.38 29.83 4.04
N ILE A 98 8.51 31.03 4.60
CA ILE A 98 9.04 31.25 5.96
C ILE A 98 8.02 30.84 7.04
N GLU A 99 6.72 30.93 6.73
CA GLU A 99 5.61 30.55 7.63
C GLU A 99 5.32 29.04 7.61
N ASP A 100 5.75 28.33 6.56
CA ASP A 100 5.59 26.88 6.37
C ASP A 100 6.49 26.02 7.29
N ALA A 101 7.21 26.65 8.23
CA ALA A 101 8.07 25.95 9.19
C ALA A 101 7.37 25.64 10.53
N MET A 102 6.15 26.17 10.78
CA MET A 102 5.55 26.15 12.13
C MET A 102 4.28 25.29 12.31
N ASP A 103 3.61 24.80 11.27
CA ASP A 103 2.32 24.07 11.41
C ASP A 103 2.26 22.72 10.66
N TRP A 104 3.04 21.71 11.11
CA TRP A 104 3.24 20.45 10.38
C TRP A 104 2.74 19.17 11.06
N THR A 105 1.85 19.28 12.05
CA THR A 105 1.15 18.10 12.60
C THR A 105 -0.17 17.79 11.91
N THR A 106 -0.81 18.76 11.25
CA THR A 106 -2.21 18.64 10.82
C THR A 106 -2.42 18.44 9.30
N VAL A 107 -1.36 18.47 8.49
CA VAL A 107 -1.43 18.37 7.01
C VAL A 107 -1.01 16.98 6.47
N LYS A 108 -0.40 16.13 7.31
CA LYS A 108 0.11 14.79 6.90
C LYS A 108 -0.98 13.85 6.38
N GLU A 109 -2.21 13.97 6.84
CA GLU A 109 -3.29 13.03 6.52
C GLU A 109 -4.03 13.38 5.22
N LYS A 110 -4.02 14.66 4.80
CA LYS A 110 -4.71 15.10 3.57
C LYS A 110 -3.85 14.95 2.31
N GLU A 111 -2.52 15.03 2.39
CA GLU A 111 -1.64 14.87 1.22
C GLU A 111 -1.39 13.41 0.81
N GLU A 112 -1.59 12.43 1.70
CA GLU A 112 -1.36 11.01 1.37
C GLU A 112 -2.36 10.49 0.33
N GLU A 113 -3.60 11.01 0.29
CA GLU A 113 -4.60 10.62 -0.71
C GLU A 113 -4.43 11.31 -2.08
N GLU A 114 -3.94 12.56 -2.12
CA GLU A 114 -3.73 13.27 -3.39
C GLU A 114 -2.41 12.89 -4.09
N LYS A 115 -1.36 12.50 -3.35
CA LYS A 115 -0.11 11.97 -3.91
C LYS A 115 -0.22 10.56 -4.49
N GLU A 116 -1.19 9.75 -4.06
CA GLU A 116 -1.45 8.42 -4.66
C GLU A 116 -1.91 8.51 -6.13
N LEU A 117 -2.35 9.68 -6.59
CA LEU A 117 -2.91 9.88 -7.92
C LEU A 117 -1.93 10.48 -8.92
N SER A 118 -0.91 11.23 -8.48
CA SER A 118 0.00 11.99 -9.34
C SER A 118 1.39 11.39 -9.52
N ASP A 119 1.83 10.47 -8.65
CA ASP A 119 3.23 9.98 -8.62
C ASP A 119 3.42 8.53 -9.14
N GLU A 120 2.67 8.07 -10.15
CA GLU A 120 2.89 6.72 -10.74
C GLU A 120 3.39 6.66 -12.19
N ASP A 121 3.52 7.78 -12.90
CA ASP A 121 4.13 7.81 -14.26
C ASP A 121 5.56 8.39 -14.30
N GLY A 122 6.14 8.67 -13.14
CA GLY A 122 7.53 9.10 -13.03
C GLY A 122 8.50 7.94 -12.82
N ASN A 123 8.74 7.09 -13.83
CA ASN A 123 9.92 6.23 -13.84
C ASN A 123 11.19 7.08 -14.08
N SER A 124 11.52 7.95 -13.12
CA SER A 124 12.84 8.58 -13.10
C SER A 124 13.81 7.62 -12.44
N LEU A 125 14.74 7.09 -13.25
CA LEU A 125 15.95 6.38 -12.82
C LEU A 125 16.54 7.02 -11.56
N SER A 126 16.22 6.44 -10.40
CA SER A 126 16.86 6.78 -9.13
C SER A 126 18.15 5.96 -9.05
N SER A 127 19.23 6.54 -9.60
CA SER A 127 20.60 6.07 -9.44
C SER A 127 21.01 6.09 -7.97
N ARG A 128 20.79 4.97 -7.29
CA ARG A 128 21.65 4.48 -6.21
C ARG A 128 21.39 2.99 -6.05
N SER A 129 21.94 2.23 -7.00
CA SER A 129 22.22 0.82 -6.78
C SER A 129 23.28 0.70 -5.67
N PRO A 130 23.22 -0.32 -4.81
CA PRO A 130 24.42 -0.74 -4.08
C PRO A 130 25.51 -1.03 -5.11
N ILE A 131 26.75 -0.63 -4.83
CA ILE A 131 27.91 -1.00 -5.64
C ILE A 131 28.05 -2.53 -5.54
N TYR A 132 27.43 -3.24 -6.48
CA TYR A 132 27.83 -4.59 -6.80
C TYR A 132 29.02 -4.46 -7.73
N THR A 133 30.18 -4.91 -7.25
CA THR A 133 31.40 -5.03 -8.04
C THR A 133 31.10 -5.77 -9.33
N SER A 134 31.51 -5.16 -10.45
CA SER A 134 31.42 -5.75 -11.78
C SER A 134 32.33 -6.96 -11.85
N GLU A 135 31.81 -8.13 -11.52
CA GLU A 135 32.43 -9.39 -11.91
C GLU A 135 32.05 -9.66 -13.37
N ASN A 136 33.08 -9.61 -14.21
CA ASN A 136 33.19 -10.11 -15.58
C ASN A 136 31.89 -10.62 -16.21
N GLU A 137 31.37 -9.85 -17.17
CA GLU A 137 30.40 -10.31 -18.17
C GLU A 137 31.05 -11.41 -19.02
N SER A 138 31.00 -12.63 -18.51
CA SER A 138 31.12 -13.84 -19.32
C SER A 138 29.80 -14.08 -20.03
N SER A 139 29.90 -14.62 -21.24
CA SER A 139 28.91 -14.71 -22.31
C SER A 139 27.74 -15.66 -21.99
N ASP A 140 26.92 -15.33 -20.99
CA ASP A 140 25.68 -16.06 -20.73
C ASP A 140 24.56 -15.53 -21.62
N ASP A 141 24.10 -16.42 -22.50
CA ASP A 141 22.98 -16.39 -23.45
C ASP A 141 21.72 -15.62 -22.97
N ASP A 142 21.78 -14.28 -22.89
CA ASP A 142 20.61 -13.41 -22.65
C ASP A 142 19.83 -13.25 -23.96
N ARG A 143 19.20 -14.35 -24.38
CA ARG A 143 18.32 -14.42 -25.53
C ARG A 143 17.27 -13.32 -25.43
N ASP A 144 17.16 -12.53 -26.50
CA ASP A 144 16.11 -11.52 -26.62
C ASP A 144 14.79 -12.20 -26.97
N VAL A 145 14.13 -12.73 -25.94
CA VAL A 145 12.86 -13.43 -26.06
C VAL A 145 11.73 -12.42 -25.92
N ASP A 146 10.74 -12.49 -26.82
CA ASP A 146 9.54 -11.67 -26.69
C ASP A 146 8.57 -12.22 -25.63
N LEU A 147 7.66 -11.38 -25.16
CA LEU A 147 6.63 -11.81 -24.21
C LEU A 147 5.74 -12.88 -24.85
N ASP A 148 5.25 -13.83 -24.04
CA ASP A 148 4.29 -14.80 -24.53
C ASP A 148 3.02 -14.08 -25.06
N PRO A 149 2.56 -14.35 -26.29
CA PRO A 149 1.43 -13.62 -26.88
C PRO A 149 0.11 -13.82 -26.14
N ARG A 150 -0.01 -14.84 -25.29
CA ARG A 150 -1.17 -15.06 -24.41
C ARG A 150 -1.13 -14.18 -23.16
N PHE A 151 0.01 -13.55 -22.85
CA PHE A 151 0.18 -12.73 -21.66
C PHE A 151 -0.31 -11.30 -21.87
N LEU A 152 -1.25 -10.87 -21.04
CA LEU A 152 -1.72 -9.49 -21.02
C LEU A 152 -0.76 -8.58 -20.24
N ASN A 153 0.16 -7.91 -20.94
CA ASN A 153 1.16 -7.03 -20.34
C ASN A 153 0.60 -5.65 -19.95
N THR A 154 -0.18 -5.61 -18.86
CA THR A 154 -0.81 -4.40 -18.32
C THR A 154 -0.32 -4.07 -16.91
N SER A 155 -0.42 -2.80 -16.47
CA SER A 155 -0.10 -2.40 -15.10
C SER A 155 -1.21 -2.73 -14.10
N TYR A 156 -2.37 -3.24 -14.56
CA TYR A 156 -3.55 -3.51 -13.75
C TYR A 156 -3.71 -5.01 -13.48
N GLU A 157 -3.50 -5.43 -12.23
CA GLU A 157 -3.69 -6.82 -11.80
C GLU A 157 -5.14 -7.32 -12.00
N CYS A 158 -6.13 -6.43 -11.86
CA CYS A 158 -7.55 -6.79 -12.01
C CYS A 158 -7.95 -7.27 -13.41
N LEU A 159 -7.08 -7.08 -14.42
CA LEU A 159 -7.31 -7.55 -15.79
C LEU A 159 -6.68 -8.93 -16.04
N ARG A 160 -5.98 -9.52 -15.07
CA ARG A 160 -5.24 -10.77 -15.23
C ARG A 160 -5.75 -11.87 -14.27
N PRO A 161 -5.95 -13.09 -14.77
CA PRO A 161 -6.21 -14.23 -13.90
C PRO A 161 -4.95 -14.54 -13.08
N THR A 162 -5.03 -14.40 -11.76
CA THR A 162 -3.94 -14.68 -10.83
C THR A 162 -4.34 -15.82 -9.88
N PRO A 163 -3.90 -17.07 -10.15
CA PRO A 163 -4.29 -18.23 -9.34
C PRO A 163 -3.69 -18.16 -7.93
N LEU A 164 -4.21 -18.94 -6.99
CA LEU A 164 -3.63 -19.04 -5.64
C LEU A 164 -2.18 -19.53 -5.69
N LYS A 165 -1.97 -20.70 -6.30
CA LYS A 165 -0.65 -21.30 -6.53
C LYS A 165 -0.24 -21.02 -7.97
N SER A 166 0.99 -20.58 -8.15
CA SER A 166 1.52 -20.35 -9.50
C SER A 166 1.63 -21.66 -10.26
N LYS A 167 1.29 -21.67 -11.56
CA LYS A 167 1.52 -22.83 -12.43
C LYS A 167 2.96 -22.90 -12.93
N PHE A 168 3.53 -21.73 -13.23
CA PHE A 168 4.90 -21.52 -13.70
C PHE A 168 5.64 -20.60 -12.74
N ASN A 169 6.95 -20.45 -12.86
CA ASN A 169 7.76 -19.56 -12.02
C ASN A 169 7.62 -19.86 -10.51
N VAL A 170 7.23 -21.08 -10.13
CA VAL A 170 6.80 -21.42 -8.75
C VAL A 170 7.86 -21.03 -7.72
N LYS A 171 9.08 -21.55 -7.86
CA LYS A 171 10.20 -21.25 -6.96
C LYS A 171 10.61 -19.78 -6.99
N LEU A 172 10.53 -19.13 -8.16
CA LEU A 172 10.83 -17.70 -8.29
C LEU A 172 9.82 -16.86 -7.50
N VAL A 173 8.52 -17.18 -7.63
CA VAL A 173 7.45 -16.52 -6.87
C VAL A 173 7.67 -16.70 -5.37
N GLU A 174 7.94 -17.92 -4.90
CA GLU A 174 8.22 -18.20 -3.47
C GLU A 174 9.38 -17.36 -2.92
N LEU A 175 10.48 -17.25 -3.68
CA LEU A 175 11.64 -16.45 -3.27
C LEU A 175 11.32 -14.95 -3.24
N LEU A 176 10.50 -14.45 -4.17
CA LEU A 176 10.08 -13.05 -4.18
C LEU A 176 9.07 -12.75 -3.06
N GLU A 177 8.20 -13.69 -2.70
CA GLU A 177 7.27 -13.57 -1.57
C GLU A 177 8.02 -13.43 -0.23
N VAL A 178 9.12 -14.18 -0.06
CA VAL A 178 10.01 -14.02 1.11
C VAL A 178 10.55 -12.58 1.20
N ILE A 179 10.99 -12.02 0.06
CA ILE A 179 11.50 -10.65 0.02
C ILE A 179 10.38 -9.63 0.26
N GLU A 180 9.21 -9.83 -0.35
CA GLU A 180 8.03 -9.00 -0.17
C GLU A 180 7.64 -8.89 1.31
N ARG A 181 7.55 -10.04 1.99
CA ARG A 181 7.20 -10.09 3.41
C ARG A 181 8.22 -9.38 4.28
N ALA A 182 9.50 -9.59 4.00
CA ALA A 182 10.57 -8.88 4.70
C ALA A 182 10.47 -7.36 4.51
N ARG A 183 10.09 -6.87 3.33
CA ARG A 183 9.88 -5.44 3.10
C ARG A 183 8.69 -4.91 3.89
N GLU A 184 7.60 -5.67 3.98
CA GLU A 184 6.43 -5.29 4.77
C GLU A 184 6.76 -5.19 6.27
N LEU A 185 7.42 -6.20 6.83
CA LEU A 185 7.87 -6.19 8.23
C LEU A 185 8.83 -5.05 8.58
N ASN A 186 9.60 -4.59 7.60
CA ASN A 186 10.49 -3.44 7.74
C ASN A 186 9.80 -2.08 7.53
N ASP A 187 8.46 -2.02 7.43
CA ASP A 187 7.68 -0.81 7.12
C ASP A 187 8.08 -0.16 5.79
N GLN A 188 8.62 -0.96 4.86
CA GLN A 188 9.01 -0.54 3.51
C GLN A 188 7.88 -0.83 2.52
N TRP A 189 6.68 -0.31 2.82
CA TRP A 189 5.44 -0.68 2.14
C TRP A 189 5.47 -0.46 0.62
N ARG A 190 6.17 0.59 0.15
CA ARG A 190 6.32 0.86 -1.30
C ARG A 190 7.14 -0.24 -1.99
N ASN A 191 8.20 -0.70 -1.33
CA ASN A 191 9.02 -1.79 -1.84
C ASN A 191 8.23 -3.10 -1.82
N ALA A 192 7.54 -3.41 -0.71
CA ALA A 192 6.66 -4.57 -0.63
C ALA A 192 5.62 -4.57 -1.77
N LEU A 193 4.99 -3.42 -2.03
CA LEU A 193 4.07 -3.25 -3.15
C LEU A 193 4.70 -3.56 -4.51
N SER A 194 5.93 -3.11 -4.77
CA SER A 194 6.65 -3.44 -6.02
C SER A 194 6.86 -4.95 -6.18
N TYR A 195 7.23 -5.65 -5.11
CA TYR A 195 7.36 -7.11 -5.15
C TYR A 195 5.99 -7.79 -5.33
N ARG A 196 4.95 -7.32 -4.63
CA ARG A 196 3.58 -7.85 -4.78
C ARG A 196 3.05 -7.75 -6.20
N ARG A 197 3.25 -6.59 -6.87
CA ARG A 197 2.92 -6.40 -8.29
C ARG A 197 3.68 -7.40 -9.18
N ALA A 198 4.98 -7.57 -8.94
CA ALA A 198 5.79 -8.52 -9.71
C ALA A 198 5.36 -9.98 -9.48
N ILE A 199 5.04 -10.36 -8.24
CA ILE A 199 4.51 -11.69 -7.88
C ILE A 199 3.19 -11.95 -8.61
N ALA A 200 2.23 -11.02 -8.54
CA ALA A 200 0.95 -11.14 -9.25
C ALA A 200 1.15 -11.36 -10.77
N VAL A 201 2.09 -10.63 -11.37
CA VAL A 201 2.43 -10.80 -12.78
C VAL A 201 3.03 -12.18 -13.04
N LEU A 202 4.02 -12.62 -12.25
CA LEU A 202 4.67 -13.92 -12.45
C LEU A 202 3.72 -15.10 -12.25
N LYS A 203 2.76 -14.97 -11.32
CA LYS A 203 1.69 -15.95 -11.09
C LYS A 203 0.73 -16.09 -12.28
N SER A 204 0.54 -15.01 -13.03
CA SER A 204 -0.31 -14.97 -14.23
C SER A 204 0.46 -15.21 -15.54
N TYR A 205 1.79 -15.34 -15.48
CA TYR A 205 2.61 -15.53 -16.66
C TYR A 205 2.46 -16.97 -17.21
N PRO A 206 2.22 -17.16 -18.52
CA PRO A 206 1.72 -18.42 -19.06
C PRO A 206 2.81 -19.48 -19.36
N ARG A 207 4.04 -19.22 -18.92
CA ARG A 207 5.19 -20.13 -18.98
C ARG A 207 6.27 -19.69 -17.98
N ASP A 208 7.36 -20.43 -17.86
CA ASP A 208 8.52 -19.96 -17.11
C ASP A 208 9.20 -18.79 -17.85
N ILE A 209 9.66 -17.81 -17.06
CA ILE A 209 10.55 -16.75 -17.54
C ILE A 209 11.91 -17.39 -17.82
N ILE A 210 12.49 -17.07 -18.97
CA ILE A 210 13.73 -17.71 -19.43
C ILE A 210 14.89 -16.74 -19.66
N SER A 211 14.65 -15.41 -19.66
CA SER A 211 15.75 -14.43 -19.79
C SER A 211 15.52 -13.13 -19.01
N GLN A 212 16.61 -12.37 -18.80
CA GLN A 212 16.52 -11.07 -18.15
C GLN A 212 15.89 -10.02 -19.07
N LYS A 213 16.19 -10.08 -20.38
CA LYS A 213 15.56 -9.19 -21.37
C LYS A 213 14.05 -9.36 -21.40
N GLU A 214 13.57 -10.59 -21.31
CA GLU A 214 12.13 -10.89 -21.26
C GLU A 214 11.47 -10.19 -20.06
N ILE A 215 11.95 -10.43 -18.84
CA ILE A 215 11.31 -9.88 -17.63
C ILE A 215 11.35 -8.34 -17.60
N LYS A 216 12.36 -7.71 -18.22
CA LYS A 216 12.46 -6.25 -18.33
C LYS A 216 11.39 -5.64 -19.25
N LYS A 217 10.80 -6.41 -20.16
CA LYS A 217 9.68 -5.97 -21.03
C LYS A 217 8.33 -5.97 -20.30
N ILE A 218 8.25 -6.63 -19.15
CA ILE A 218 7.01 -6.76 -18.38
C ILE A 218 6.73 -5.45 -17.60
N ARG A 219 5.55 -4.87 -17.82
CA ARG A 219 5.10 -3.68 -17.12
C ARG A 219 4.94 -3.96 -15.63
N GLY A 220 5.41 -3.03 -14.80
CA GLY A 220 5.36 -3.16 -13.35
C GLY A 220 6.55 -3.88 -12.72
N ILE A 221 7.48 -4.43 -13.51
CA ILE A 221 8.73 -5.02 -13.01
C ILE A 221 9.88 -4.03 -13.16
N GLY A 222 10.42 -3.58 -12.03
CA GLY A 222 11.57 -2.67 -11.99
C GLY A 222 12.92 -3.38 -12.16
N SER A 223 13.96 -2.60 -12.46
CA SER A 223 15.32 -3.10 -12.71
C SER A 223 15.85 -3.99 -11.58
N LYS A 224 15.65 -3.62 -10.31
CA LYS A 224 16.07 -4.41 -9.15
C LYS A 224 15.48 -5.83 -9.17
N ILE A 225 14.17 -5.95 -9.43
CA ILE A 225 13.51 -7.26 -9.52
C ILE A 225 14.04 -8.02 -10.74
N GLY A 226 14.21 -7.34 -11.88
CA GLY A 226 14.84 -7.95 -13.06
C GLY A 226 16.26 -8.48 -12.80
N TYR A 227 17.07 -7.84 -11.93
CA TYR A 227 18.36 -8.38 -11.51
C TYR A 227 18.22 -9.61 -10.61
N GLN A 228 17.25 -9.62 -9.69
CA GLN A 228 16.98 -10.80 -8.86
C GLN A 228 16.54 -11.99 -9.73
N VAL A 229 15.72 -11.76 -10.76
CA VAL A 229 15.34 -12.79 -11.74
C VAL A 229 16.57 -13.30 -12.51
N LYS A 230 17.46 -12.42 -12.99
CA LYS A 230 18.72 -12.85 -13.63
C LYS A 230 19.54 -13.76 -12.72
N SER A 231 19.68 -13.38 -11.45
CA SER A 231 20.38 -14.19 -10.44
C SER A 231 19.71 -15.55 -10.28
N TYR A 232 18.39 -15.58 -10.20
CA TYR A 232 17.61 -16.82 -10.11
C TYR A 232 17.80 -17.72 -11.33
N LEU A 233 17.75 -17.18 -12.55
CA LEU A 233 17.92 -17.99 -13.76
C LEU A 233 19.31 -18.65 -13.83
N ARG A 234 20.35 -17.98 -13.32
CA ARG A 234 21.72 -18.52 -13.27
C ARG A 234 21.94 -19.53 -12.15
N THR A 235 21.36 -19.28 -10.97
CA THR A 235 21.73 -20.01 -9.73
C THR A 235 20.62 -20.91 -9.19
N GLY A 236 19.41 -20.80 -9.72
CA GLY A 236 18.22 -21.47 -9.20
C GLY A 236 17.72 -20.89 -7.86
N THR A 237 18.30 -19.80 -7.35
CA THR A 237 17.88 -19.13 -6.11
C THR A 237 18.11 -17.61 -6.12
N ILE A 238 17.64 -16.91 -5.09
CA ILE A 238 17.90 -15.50 -4.84
C ILE A 238 18.61 -15.40 -3.49
N ALA A 239 19.90 -15.02 -3.49
CA ALA A 239 20.72 -14.93 -2.28
C ALA A 239 20.06 -14.06 -1.18
N GLU A 240 19.43 -12.94 -1.57
CA GLU A 240 18.70 -12.08 -0.63
C GLU A 240 17.57 -12.84 0.11
N ALA A 241 16.83 -13.70 -0.59
CA ALA A 241 15.75 -14.47 0.01
C ALA A 241 16.28 -15.54 0.99
N GLU A 242 17.40 -16.20 0.66
CA GLU A 242 18.03 -17.16 1.56
C GLU A 242 18.60 -16.50 2.82
N HIS A 243 19.21 -15.31 2.69
CA HIS A 243 19.63 -14.53 3.86
C HIS A 243 18.45 -14.12 4.74
N ILE A 244 17.35 -13.70 4.14
CA ILE A 244 16.12 -13.32 4.87
C ILE A 244 15.57 -14.51 5.67
N ARG A 245 15.56 -15.72 5.11
CA ARG A 245 15.09 -16.94 5.81
C ARG A 245 15.89 -17.29 7.06
N GLN A 246 17.13 -16.80 7.16
CA GLN A 246 18.01 -17.05 8.30
C GLN A 246 18.08 -15.85 9.24
N ASP A 247 17.41 -14.74 8.90
CA ASP A 247 17.46 -13.51 9.68
C ASP A 247 16.59 -13.61 10.94
N LYS A 248 17.25 -13.85 12.07
CA LYS A 248 16.61 -13.88 13.40
C LYS A 248 15.80 -12.62 13.71
N ARG A 249 16.24 -11.45 13.22
CA ARG A 249 15.50 -10.20 13.41
C ARG A 249 14.15 -10.27 12.71
N LEU A 250 14.10 -10.75 11.47
CA LEU A 250 12.85 -10.88 10.73
C LEU A 250 11.93 -11.92 11.36
N HIS A 251 12.46 -13.03 11.89
CA HIS A 251 11.66 -13.99 12.66
C HIS A 251 11.02 -13.34 13.90
N THR A 252 11.75 -12.50 14.64
CA THR A 252 11.16 -11.75 15.75
C THR A 252 10.11 -10.75 15.29
N LEU A 253 10.34 -10.03 14.18
CA LEU A 253 9.35 -9.10 13.64
C LEU A 253 8.07 -9.80 13.17
N GLU A 254 8.21 -10.97 12.54
CA GLU A 254 7.09 -11.84 12.14
C GLU A 254 6.31 -12.32 13.38
N LEU A 255 7.00 -12.76 14.43
CA LEU A 255 6.39 -13.14 15.70
C LEU A 255 5.55 -11.99 16.27
N PHE A 256 6.10 -10.78 16.32
CA PHE A 256 5.36 -9.63 16.84
C PHE A 256 4.19 -9.24 15.95
N ALA A 257 4.38 -9.22 14.64
CA ALA A 257 3.32 -8.90 13.68
C ALA A 257 2.20 -9.96 13.61
N SER A 258 2.41 -11.14 14.20
CA SER A 258 1.36 -12.18 14.34
C SER A 258 0.37 -11.91 15.48
N ILE A 259 0.69 -10.99 16.39
CA ILE A 259 -0.19 -10.59 17.49
C ILE A 259 -1.26 -9.65 16.96
N TYR A 260 -2.54 -9.95 17.24
CA TYR A 260 -3.65 -9.07 16.87
C TYR A 260 -3.44 -7.64 17.42
N GLY A 261 -3.67 -6.63 16.59
CA GLY A 261 -3.42 -5.22 16.94
C GLY A 261 -1.96 -4.75 16.84
N VAL A 262 -1.05 -5.60 16.34
CA VAL A 262 0.37 -5.27 16.15
C VAL A 262 0.74 -5.29 14.66
N GLY A 263 0.87 -4.11 14.06
CA GLY A 263 1.39 -3.97 12.70
C GLY A 263 2.92 -3.83 12.64
N PRO A 264 3.52 -3.78 11.42
CA PRO A 264 4.97 -3.67 11.23
C PRO A 264 5.65 -2.52 11.99
N LYS A 265 4.98 -1.35 12.05
CA LYS A 265 5.48 -0.19 12.80
C LYS A 265 5.64 -0.47 14.30
N THR A 266 4.63 -1.10 14.91
CA THR A 266 4.65 -1.48 16.32
C THR A 266 5.67 -2.59 16.56
N ALA A 267 5.71 -3.61 15.70
CA ALA A 267 6.70 -4.69 15.77
C ALA A 267 8.14 -4.14 15.74
N LEU A 268 8.45 -3.20 14.83
CA LEU A 268 9.76 -2.54 14.78
C LEU A 268 10.05 -1.72 16.04
N SER A 269 9.05 -1.02 16.58
CA SER A 269 9.19 -0.26 17.82
C SER A 269 9.56 -1.18 18.99
N TRP A 270 8.84 -2.29 19.17
CA TRP A 270 9.12 -3.28 20.20
C TRP A 270 10.50 -3.93 20.03
N TYR A 271 10.87 -4.31 18.81
CA TYR A 271 12.18 -4.87 18.53
C TYR A 271 13.33 -3.89 18.91
N ARG A 272 13.17 -2.60 18.60
CA ARG A 272 14.14 -1.54 18.96
C ARG A 272 14.25 -1.33 20.47
N LYS A 273 13.20 -1.60 21.23
CA LYS A 273 13.21 -1.59 22.71
C LYS A 273 13.92 -2.81 23.32
N GLY A 274 14.37 -3.76 22.49
CA GLY A 274 15.09 -4.95 22.95
C GLY A 274 14.23 -6.20 23.09
N TYR A 275 12.92 -6.12 22.83
CA TYR A 275 12.02 -7.27 22.94
C TYR A 275 12.35 -8.33 21.91
N ARG A 276 12.32 -9.60 22.30
CA ARG A 276 12.55 -10.76 21.43
C ARG A 276 11.47 -11.83 21.55
N THR A 277 10.67 -11.80 22.61
CA THR A 277 9.66 -12.81 22.92
C THR A 277 8.27 -12.19 23.11
N ILE A 278 7.23 -13.04 23.11
CA ILE A 278 5.87 -12.62 23.46
C ILE A 278 5.82 -12.12 24.92
N GLU A 279 6.60 -12.72 25.81
CA GLU A 279 6.65 -12.33 27.22
C GLU A 279 7.19 -10.92 27.41
N ASP A 280 8.21 -10.53 26.63
CA ASP A 280 8.69 -9.15 26.62
C ASP A 280 7.58 -8.16 26.20
N CYS A 281 6.73 -8.58 25.26
CA CYS A 281 5.62 -7.76 24.77
C CYS A 281 4.50 -7.62 25.80
N LYS A 282 4.21 -8.67 26.59
CA LYS A 282 3.25 -8.63 27.71
C LYS A 282 3.65 -7.63 28.79
N ASN A 283 4.95 -7.46 29.00
CA ASN A 283 5.50 -6.52 29.99
C ASN A 283 5.58 -5.07 29.48
N HIS A 284 5.07 -4.77 28.28
CA HIS A 284 5.08 -3.41 27.75
C HIS A 284 4.10 -2.51 28.54
N PRO A 285 4.54 -1.35 29.06
CA PRO A 285 3.72 -0.55 29.98
C PRO A 285 2.49 0.09 29.32
N ASN A 286 2.57 0.40 28.02
CA ASN A 286 1.55 1.17 27.29
C ASN A 286 0.99 0.36 26.12
N LEU A 287 0.24 -0.70 26.41
CA LEU A 287 -0.45 -1.49 25.39
C LEU A 287 -1.84 -0.89 25.09
N THR A 288 -2.23 -0.87 23.81
CA THR A 288 -3.63 -0.57 23.46
C THR A 288 -4.53 -1.73 23.87
N LYS A 289 -5.84 -1.49 24.03
CA LYS A 289 -6.82 -2.55 24.33
C LYS A 289 -6.74 -3.71 23.32
N ALA A 290 -6.59 -3.40 22.04
CA ALA A 290 -6.44 -4.39 20.99
C ALA A 290 -5.16 -5.23 21.16
N GLN A 291 -4.04 -4.60 21.55
CA GLN A 291 -2.78 -5.30 21.78
C GLN A 291 -2.81 -6.17 23.04
N GLN A 292 -3.45 -5.70 24.13
CA GLN A 292 -3.65 -6.50 25.33
C GLN A 292 -4.44 -7.78 25.02
N LEU A 293 -5.56 -7.61 24.31
CA LEU A 293 -6.39 -8.74 23.89
C LEU A 293 -5.65 -9.64 22.89
N GLY A 294 -4.91 -9.07 21.94
CA GLY A 294 -4.10 -9.83 21.00
C GLY A 294 -3.01 -10.67 21.67
N LEU A 295 -2.39 -10.16 22.74
CA LEU A 295 -1.42 -10.91 23.54
C LEU A 295 -2.06 -12.01 24.39
N GLN A 296 -3.30 -11.80 24.85
CA GLN A 296 -4.09 -12.82 25.56
C GLN A 296 -4.49 -13.96 24.62
N LEU A 297 -4.77 -13.66 23.35
CA LEU A 297 -5.32 -14.60 22.37
C LEU A 297 -4.27 -15.13 21.38
N VAL A 298 -2.99 -14.81 21.57
CA VAL A 298 -1.94 -15.08 20.58
C VAL A 298 -1.80 -16.56 20.26
N ASP A 299 -1.95 -17.44 21.25
CA ASP A 299 -1.81 -18.88 21.05
C ASP A 299 -2.94 -19.43 20.16
N ASP A 300 -4.18 -18.95 20.37
CA ASP A 300 -5.34 -19.36 19.59
C ASP A 300 -5.30 -18.76 18.16
N LEU A 301 -5.06 -17.45 18.03
CA LEU A 301 -5.16 -16.72 16.75
C LEU A 301 -3.99 -16.96 15.80
N ARG A 302 -2.86 -17.47 16.31
CA ARG A 302 -1.72 -17.83 15.47
C ARG A 302 -1.97 -19.11 14.68
N GLU A 303 -2.77 -20.01 15.22
CA GLU A 303 -3.13 -21.25 14.55
C GLU A 303 -4.12 -20.98 13.40
N LYS A 304 -3.78 -21.46 12.20
CA LYS A 304 -4.61 -21.27 11.01
C LYS A 304 -5.74 -22.29 10.97
N MET A 305 -6.89 -21.86 10.48
CA MET A 305 -8.04 -22.71 10.21
C MET A 305 -7.87 -23.43 8.87
N SER A 306 -8.10 -24.74 8.86
CA SER A 306 -8.35 -25.52 7.65
C SER A 306 -9.67 -25.10 7.00
N ARG A 307 -9.99 -25.66 5.82
CA ARG A 307 -11.29 -25.40 5.18
C ARG A 307 -12.42 -26.07 5.97
N GLU A 308 -12.15 -27.21 6.57
CA GLU A 308 -13.06 -27.96 7.43
C GLU A 308 -13.41 -27.16 8.70
N ASP A 309 -12.41 -26.52 9.33
CA ASP A 309 -12.63 -25.63 10.47
C ASP A 309 -13.51 -24.43 10.11
N VAL A 310 -13.26 -23.83 8.94
CA VAL A 310 -14.08 -22.72 8.43
C VAL A 310 -15.52 -23.15 8.18
N GLU A 311 -15.74 -24.32 7.58
CA GLU A 311 -17.08 -24.84 7.28
C GLU A 311 -17.88 -25.18 8.54
N GLU A 312 -17.24 -25.70 9.60
CA GLU A 312 -17.89 -25.90 10.89
C GLU A 312 -18.42 -24.58 11.44
N ILE A 313 -17.56 -23.57 11.55
CA ILE A 313 -17.92 -22.26 12.11
C ILE A 313 -18.98 -21.57 11.24
N TYR A 314 -18.81 -21.62 9.91
CA TYR A 314 -19.79 -21.07 8.97
C TYR A 314 -21.15 -21.74 9.12
N THR A 315 -21.21 -23.06 9.24
CA THR A 315 -22.46 -23.81 9.39
C THR A 315 -23.20 -23.39 10.65
N ILE A 316 -22.51 -23.34 11.80
CA ILE A 316 -23.11 -22.91 13.08
C ILE A 316 -23.65 -21.48 12.98
N ILE A 317 -22.87 -20.56 12.44
CA ILE A 317 -23.29 -19.15 12.29
C ILE A 317 -24.49 -19.06 11.34
N LYS A 318 -24.45 -19.77 10.21
CA LYS A 318 -25.54 -19.78 9.22
C LYS A 318 -26.84 -20.31 9.80
N GLU A 319 -26.80 -21.37 10.59
CA GLU A 319 -27.97 -21.93 11.27
C GLU A 319 -28.55 -20.93 12.27
N ASN A 320 -27.71 -20.32 13.11
CA ASN A 320 -28.14 -19.29 14.06
C ASN A 320 -28.77 -18.07 13.37
N ILE A 321 -28.21 -17.63 12.24
CA ILE A 321 -28.76 -16.51 11.46
C ILE A 321 -30.08 -16.91 10.79
N LYS A 322 -30.20 -18.14 10.28
CA LYS A 322 -31.42 -18.63 9.64
C LYS A 322 -32.57 -18.75 10.64
N GLU A 323 -32.28 -19.15 11.88
CA GLU A 323 -33.26 -19.18 12.97
C GLU A 323 -33.68 -17.78 13.41
N LEU A 324 -32.78 -16.80 13.34
CA LEU A 324 -33.09 -15.40 13.62
C LEU A 324 -34.03 -14.82 12.55
N ASP A 325 -33.69 -14.98 11.28
CA ASP A 325 -34.56 -14.66 10.16
C ASP A 325 -34.15 -15.46 8.90
N PRO A 326 -35.02 -16.33 8.36
CA PRO A 326 -34.70 -17.18 7.22
C PRO A 326 -34.47 -16.41 5.91
N LYS A 327 -34.81 -15.13 5.84
CA LYS A 327 -34.55 -14.26 4.69
C LYS A 327 -33.14 -13.66 4.69
N CYS A 328 -32.38 -13.80 5.77
CA CYS A 328 -30.99 -13.36 5.81
C CYS A 328 -30.15 -14.06 4.75
N ILE A 329 -29.32 -13.27 4.08
CA ILE A 329 -28.33 -13.75 3.12
C ILE A 329 -26.98 -13.73 3.82
N ILE A 330 -26.26 -14.85 3.80
CA ILE A 330 -24.91 -14.95 4.37
C ILE A 330 -23.99 -15.66 3.39
N GLN A 331 -22.83 -15.05 3.14
CA GLN A 331 -21.85 -15.52 2.17
C GLN A 331 -20.43 -15.39 2.73
N PRO A 332 -19.66 -16.50 2.81
CA PRO A 332 -18.23 -16.44 3.04
C PRO A 332 -17.52 -15.69 1.92
N VAL A 333 -16.64 -14.77 2.29
CA VAL A 333 -15.82 -13.96 1.38
C VAL A 333 -14.32 -14.16 1.73
N GLY A 334 -13.48 -13.16 1.53
CA GLY A 334 -12.11 -13.20 2.03
C GLY A 334 -11.21 -14.25 1.39
N GLY A 335 -10.19 -14.67 2.16
CA GLY A 335 -9.23 -15.69 1.74
C GLY A 335 -9.88 -17.04 1.42
N TYR A 336 -10.89 -17.41 2.21
CA TYR A 336 -11.61 -18.67 2.06
C TYR A 336 -12.29 -18.78 0.69
N ARG A 337 -13.01 -17.73 0.28
CA ARG A 337 -13.69 -17.66 -1.02
C ARG A 337 -12.71 -17.66 -2.20
N ARG A 338 -11.48 -17.18 -2.02
CA ARG A 338 -10.41 -17.23 -3.05
C ARG A 338 -9.67 -18.57 -3.09
N GLY A 339 -10.15 -19.58 -2.37
CA GLY A 339 -9.62 -20.95 -2.42
C GLY A 339 -8.42 -21.20 -1.52
N LYS A 340 -8.14 -20.37 -0.50
CA LYS A 340 -7.05 -20.66 0.44
C LYS A 340 -7.32 -21.96 1.22
N ASP A 341 -6.26 -22.78 1.30
CA ASP A 341 -6.25 -24.03 2.08
C ASP A 341 -6.26 -23.75 3.59
N LEU A 342 -5.52 -22.71 4.01
CA LEU A 342 -5.39 -22.28 5.41
C LEU A 342 -5.78 -20.80 5.55
N ASN A 343 -6.61 -20.49 6.55
CA ASN A 343 -7.22 -19.18 6.77
C ASN A 343 -6.85 -18.63 8.16
N GLY A 344 -6.60 -17.32 8.25
CA GLY A 344 -6.37 -16.68 9.55
C GLY A 344 -7.66 -16.30 10.27
N ASP A 345 -8.71 -16.10 9.47
CA ASP A 345 -10.00 -15.53 9.81
C ASP A 345 -11.07 -16.12 8.89
N LEU A 346 -12.32 -16.00 9.31
CA LEU A 346 -13.49 -16.25 8.47
C LEU A 346 -14.22 -14.92 8.26
N ASP A 347 -14.16 -14.40 7.03
CA ASP A 347 -14.90 -13.21 6.61
C ASP A 347 -16.31 -13.60 6.12
N LEU A 348 -17.34 -13.00 6.69
CA LEU A 348 -18.74 -13.24 6.35
C LEU A 348 -19.42 -11.93 5.93
N LEU A 349 -19.92 -11.91 4.70
CA LEU A 349 -20.82 -10.86 4.25
C LEU A 349 -22.27 -11.28 4.50
N ILE A 350 -23.02 -10.40 5.16
CA ILE A 350 -24.39 -10.64 5.60
C ILE A 350 -25.27 -9.52 5.05
N SER A 351 -26.49 -9.87 4.64
CA SER A 351 -27.48 -8.92 4.14
C SER A 351 -28.90 -9.41 4.40
N HIS A 352 -29.87 -8.56 4.11
CA HIS A 352 -31.28 -8.86 4.22
C HIS A 352 -32.05 -8.12 3.12
N PRO A 353 -33.07 -8.75 2.49
CA PRO A 353 -33.83 -8.11 1.40
C PRO A 353 -34.65 -6.90 1.85
N ASP A 354 -35.04 -6.85 3.13
CA ASP A 354 -35.63 -5.67 3.76
C ASP A 354 -34.53 -4.76 4.34
N GLU A 355 -34.40 -3.55 3.81
CA GLU A 355 -33.37 -2.57 4.22
C GLU A 355 -33.55 -2.10 5.66
N GLU A 356 -34.77 -2.06 6.20
CA GLU A 356 -34.99 -1.63 7.59
C GLU A 356 -34.36 -2.62 8.57
N ARG A 357 -34.43 -3.92 8.25
CA ARG A 357 -33.84 -5.01 9.04
C ARG A 357 -32.32 -4.93 9.12
N VAL A 358 -31.67 -4.41 8.08
CA VAL A 358 -30.19 -4.37 7.96
C VAL A 358 -29.54 -3.64 9.14
N SER A 359 -30.14 -2.54 9.61
CA SER A 359 -29.60 -1.69 10.69
C SER A 359 -29.55 -2.34 12.09
N SER A 360 -30.40 -3.33 12.36
CA SER A 360 -30.41 -4.07 13.63
C SER A 360 -29.77 -5.45 13.52
N LEU A 361 -29.59 -5.95 12.30
CA LEU A 361 -29.18 -7.32 12.04
C LEU A 361 -27.84 -7.68 12.69
N LEU A 362 -26.82 -6.82 12.57
CA LEU A 362 -25.51 -7.11 13.16
C LEU A 362 -25.59 -7.29 14.68
N ASN A 363 -26.33 -6.42 15.37
CA ASN A 363 -26.46 -6.50 16.83
C ASN A 363 -27.22 -7.76 17.26
N ASP A 364 -28.28 -8.13 16.55
CA ASP A 364 -29.06 -9.32 16.88
C ASP A 364 -28.24 -10.61 16.70
N ILE A 365 -27.44 -10.68 15.62
CA ILE A 365 -26.54 -11.81 15.37
C ILE A 365 -25.49 -11.91 16.47
N ILE A 366 -24.86 -10.79 16.83
CA ILE A 366 -23.83 -10.77 17.88
C ILE A 366 -24.42 -11.16 19.23
N THR A 367 -25.60 -10.63 19.60
CA THR A 367 -26.30 -10.99 20.83
C THR A 367 -26.60 -12.48 20.88
N ARG A 368 -27.23 -13.01 19.82
CA ARG A 368 -27.57 -14.45 19.74
C ARG A 368 -26.35 -15.35 19.87
N LEU A 369 -25.27 -15.06 19.13
CA LEU A 369 -24.06 -15.89 19.17
C LEU A 369 -23.29 -15.74 20.49
N THR A 370 -23.44 -14.61 21.19
CA THR A 370 -22.88 -14.41 22.53
C THR A 370 -23.66 -15.19 23.58
N GLU A 371 -25.00 -15.11 23.55
CA GLU A 371 -25.90 -15.88 24.43
C GLU A 371 -25.77 -17.39 24.21
N GLY A 372 -25.57 -17.81 22.96
CA GLY A 372 -25.23 -19.19 22.60
C GLY A 372 -23.84 -19.63 23.04
N GLY A 373 -23.04 -18.73 23.63
CA GLY A 373 -21.71 -19.03 24.16
C GLY A 373 -20.60 -19.16 23.11
N TYR A 374 -20.87 -18.84 21.85
CA TYR A 374 -19.89 -18.93 20.77
C TYR A 374 -18.94 -17.74 20.75
N ILE A 375 -19.44 -16.51 20.87
CA ILE A 375 -18.60 -15.31 20.88
C ILE A 375 -17.95 -15.15 22.26
N LYS A 376 -16.61 -15.02 22.30
CA LYS A 376 -15.86 -14.86 23.56
C LYS A 376 -15.31 -13.45 23.77
N HIS A 377 -14.86 -12.81 22.69
CA HIS A 377 -14.31 -11.46 22.75
C HIS A 377 -14.69 -10.65 21.52
N LEU A 378 -14.95 -9.36 21.75
CA LEU A 378 -15.11 -8.36 20.70
C LEU A 378 -13.73 -7.79 20.34
N LEU A 379 -13.30 -7.96 19.09
CA LEU A 379 -12.00 -7.48 18.59
C LEU A 379 -12.10 -6.06 18.00
N TYR A 380 -13.19 -5.78 17.28
CA TYR A 380 -13.48 -4.49 16.67
C TYR A 380 -14.97 -4.40 16.34
N CYS A 381 -15.56 -3.20 16.40
CA CYS A 381 -16.91 -2.96 15.92
C CYS A 381 -17.00 -1.56 15.33
N ALA A 382 -17.57 -1.46 14.13
CA ALA A 382 -17.98 -0.20 13.52
C ALA A 382 -19.47 -0.31 13.18
N ARG A 383 -20.24 0.63 13.72
CA ARG A 383 -21.67 0.74 13.48
C ARG A 383 -21.93 2.01 12.67
N SER A 384 -22.97 2.00 11.84
CA SER A 384 -23.43 3.24 11.23
C SER A 384 -24.18 4.02 12.31
N GLU A 385 -23.57 5.05 12.88
CA GLU A 385 -24.37 6.04 13.62
C GLU A 385 -25.42 6.64 12.67
N SER A 386 -26.60 6.96 13.22
CA SER A 386 -27.79 7.40 12.49
C SER A 386 -27.47 8.44 11.42
N ARG A 387 -28.04 8.25 10.23
CA ARG A 387 -27.84 8.99 8.97
C ARG A 387 -28.08 10.51 9.07
N THR A 388 -27.18 11.25 9.72
CA THR A 388 -27.10 12.71 9.60
C THR A 388 -25.64 13.12 9.39
N ASP A 389 -25.40 13.90 8.33
CA ASP A 389 -24.11 14.48 7.92
C ASP A 389 -23.16 13.63 7.06
N SER A 390 -23.59 13.42 5.81
CA SER A 390 -22.67 13.28 4.68
C SER A 390 -21.92 14.59 4.42
N LYS A 391 -20.85 14.87 5.18
CA LYS A 391 -19.94 15.99 4.87
C LYS A 391 -18.46 15.64 4.72
N HIS A 392 -18.02 14.42 5.05
CA HIS A 392 -16.62 14.06 4.87
C HIS A 392 -16.49 12.64 4.31
N GLY A 393 -15.90 12.54 3.11
CA GLY A 393 -15.74 11.30 2.36
C GLY A 393 -14.76 10.35 3.04
N ILE A 394 -15.26 9.55 3.97
CA ILE A 394 -14.51 8.50 4.64
C ILE A 394 -14.81 7.14 3.99
N ILE A 395 -13.75 6.36 3.93
CA ILE A 395 -13.62 5.01 3.42
C ILE A 395 -14.35 4.03 4.35
N ASP A 396 -15.17 3.16 3.78
CA ASP A 396 -15.78 2.00 4.45
C ASP A 396 -16.89 2.20 5.49
N HIS A 397 -18.09 2.57 5.03
CA HIS A 397 -19.32 2.74 5.83
C HIS A 397 -20.16 1.47 6.06
N LEU A 398 -19.64 0.27 5.80
CA LEU A 398 -20.39 -0.96 6.14
C LEU A 398 -20.33 -1.17 7.66
N GLU A 399 -21.45 -1.64 8.24
CA GLU A 399 -21.41 -2.12 9.61
C GLU A 399 -20.59 -3.39 9.67
N LYS A 400 -19.74 -3.50 10.68
CA LYS A 400 -18.83 -4.64 10.81
C LYS A 400 -18.46 -4.90 12.25
N CYS A 401 -18.34 -6.17 12.58
CA CYS A 401 -17.96 -6.65 13.90
C CYS A 401 -16.97 -7.79 13.74
N PHE A 402 -15.79 -7.64 14.33
CA PHE A 402 -14.75 -8.66 14.35
C PHE A 402 -14.74 -9.26 15.75
N VAL A 403 -14.81 -10.57 15.83
CA VAL A 403 -14.98 -11.30 17.09
C VAL A 403 -14.04 -12.49 17.15
N THR A 404 -13.88 -13.01 18.35
CA THR A 404 -13.44 -14.40 18.52
C THR A 404 -14.63 -15.31 18.72
N PHE A 405 -14.67 -16.36 17.91
CA PHE A 405 -15.63 -17.45 17.95
C PHE A 405 -14.94 -18.67 18.55
N LEU A 406 -15.50 -19.25 19.61
CA LEU A 406 -15.03 -20.51 20.18
C LEU A 406 -15.51 -21.66 19.28
N GLN A 407 -14.57 -22.26 18.53
CA GLN A 407 -14.87 -23.41 17.68
C GLN A 407 -15.17 -24.63 18.57
N PRO A 408 -16.36 -25.26 18.46
CA PRO A 408 -16.73 -26.37 19.34
C PRO A 408 -15.82 -27.59 19.25
N SER A 409 -15.42 -28.01 18.05
CA SER A 409 -14.62 -29.22 17.86
C SER A 409 -13.20 -29.12 18.45
N THR A 410 -12.57 -27.95 18.34
CA THR A 410 -11.16 -27.74 18.75
C THR A 410 -11.02 -26.99 20.07
N GLN A 411 -12.07 -26.30 20.54
CA GLN A 411 -12.04 -25.36 21.66
C GLN A 411 -11.08 -24.18 21.45
N ILE A 412 -10.66 -23.92 20.21
CA ILE A 412 -9.80 -22.79 19.86
C ILE A 412 -10.65 -21.57 19.53
N LYS A 413 -10.22 -20.40 19.98
CA LYS A 413 -10.86 -19.13 19.63
C LYS A 413 -10.36 -18.68 18.26
N ARG A 414 -11.25 -18.68 17.27
CA ARG A 414 -10.96 -18.29 15.89
C ARG A 414 -11.48 -16.88 15.60
N GLN A 415 -10.77 -16.12 14.78
CA GLN A 415 -11.27 -14.81 14.34
C GLN A 415 -12.38 -14.99 13.31
N VAL A 416 -13.51 -14.30 13.52
CA VAL A 416 -14.62 -14.20 12.57
C VAL A 416 -14.96 -12.74 12.37
N ASP A 417 -14.97 -12.31 11.12
CA ASP A 417 -15.26 -10.95 10.71
C ASP A 417 -16.64 -10.94 10.05
N MET A 418 -17.62 -10.27 10.68
CA MET A 418 -18.99 -10.15 10.18
C MET A 418 -19.20 -8.76 9.61
N ILE A 419 -19.62 -8.68 8.36
CA ILE A 419 -19.84 -7.43 7.64
C ILE A 419 -21.28 -7.42 7.15
N VAL A 420 -22.01 -6.35 7.43
CA VAL A 420 -23.40 -6.18 6.99
C VAL A 420 -23.47 -5.12 5.91
N ALA A 421 -24.14 -5.46 4.80
CA ALA A 421 -24.38 -4.56 3.67
C ALA A 421 -25.86 -4.55 3.31
N THR A 422 -26.36 -3.40 2.84
CA THR A 422 -27.70 -3.33 2.23
C THR A 422 -27.71 -4.08 0.89
N GLN A 423 -28.90 -4.43 0.40
CA GLN A 423 -29.04 -5.12 -0.89
C GLN A 423 -28.38 -4.33 -2.04
N SER A 424 -28.49 -3.00 -2.01
CA SER A 424 -27.87 -2.09 -3.00
C SER A 424 -26.34 -2.04 -2.92
N GLN A 425 -25.76 -2.35 -1.76
CA GLN A 425 -24.31 -2.38 -1.54
C GLN A 425 -23.70 -3.78 -1.72
N PHE A 426 -24.52 -4.83 -1.60
CA PHE A 426 -24.08 -6.22 -1.47
C PHE A 426 -23.11 -6.66 -2.57
N ALA A 427 -23.39 -6.34 -3.84
CA ALA A 427 -22.52 -6.69 -4.95
C ALA A 427 -21.11 -6.06 -4.84
N SER A 428 -21.05 -4.79 -4.44
CA SER A 428 -19.77 -4.07 -4.28
C SER A 428 -19.03 -4.56 -3.03
N ALA A 429 -19.75 -4.86 -1.96
CA ALA A 429 -19.21 -5.45 -0.74
C ALA A 429 -18.63 -6.85 -1.02
N MET A 430 -19.34 -7.68 -1.79
CA MET A 430 -18.86 -9.00 -2.25
C MET A 430 -17.51 -8.86 -2.95
N VAL A 431 -17.37 -7.97 -3.93
CA VAL A 431 -16.09 -7.75 -4.63
C VAL A 431 -15.01 -7.24 -3.66
N GLY A 432 -15.32 -6.21 -2.87
CA GLY A 432 -14.37 -5.56 -1.96
C GLY A 432 -13.83 -6.47 -0.88
N TRP A 433 -14.69 -7.29 -0.26
CA TRP A 433 -14.34 -8.22 0.81
C TRP A 433 -13.87 -9.59 0.30
N THR A 434 -14.13 -9.93 -0.97
CA THR A 434 -13.48 -11.10 -1.58
C THR A 434 -11.99 -10.86 -1.83
N GLY A 435 -11.55 -9.64 -2.13
CA GLY A 435 -10.13 -9.35 -2.39
C GLY A 435 -9.54 -10.08 -3.62
N SER A 436 -8.21 -10.29 -3.70
CA SER A 436 -7.16 -9.94 -2.73
C SER A 436 -6.99 -8.42 -2.56
N ARG A 437 -6.26 -7.99 -1.52
CA ARG A 437 -5.94 -6.57 -1.31
C ARG A 437 -5.31 -5.92 -2.55
N GLN A 438 -4.46 -6.64 -3.28
CA GLN A 438 -3.81 -6.08 -4.48
C GLN A 438 -4.77 -6.05 -5.68
N TYR A 439 -5.61 -7.06 -5.84
CA TYR A 439 -6.66 -7.08 -6.86
C TYR A 439 -7.61 -5.89 -6.70
N GLU A 440 -8.07 -5.68 -5.46
CA GLU A 440 -8.97 -4.60 -5.05
C GLU A 440 -8.36 -3.21 -5.33
N ARG A 441 -7.11 -3.00 -4.91
CA ARG A 441 -6.35 -1.78 -5.22
C ARG A 441 -6.23 -1.53 -6.72
N SER A 442 -5.95 -2.59 -7.49
CA SER A 442 -5.89 -2.49 -8.95
C SER A 442 -7.23 -2.10 -9.54
N LEU A 443 -8.32 -2.72 -9.08
CA LEU A 443 -9.67 -2.48 -9.58
C LEU A 443 -10.10 -1.04 -9.33
N ARG A 444 -9.90 -0.51 -8.11
CA ARG A 444 -10.17 0.90 -7.80
C ARG A 444 -9.37 1.85 -8.68
N ARG A 445 -8.08 1.56 -8.86
CA ARG A 445 -7.18 2.38 -9.69
C ARG A 445 -7.62 2.36 -11.16
N TYR A 446 -7.96 1.18 -11.68
CA TYR A 446 -8.45 1.00 -13.05
C TYR A 446 -9.78 1.72 -13.27
N ALA A 447 -10.76 1.52 -12.39
CA ALA A 447 -12.06 2.19 -12.44
C ALA A 447 -11.89 3.72 -12.48
N LYS A 448 -11.02 4.26 -11.63
CA LYS A 448 -10.77 5.71 -11.56
C LYS A 448 -10.05 6.26 -12.78
N ARG A 449 -8.95 5.63 -13.19
CA ARG A 449 -8.07 6.16 -14.25
C ARG A 449 -8.64 5.90 -15.64
N GLU A 450 -9.06 4.67 -15.89
CA GLU A 450 -9.46 4.20 -17.22
C GLU A 450 -10.96 4.37 -17.47
N LYS A 451 -11.80 4.15 -16.45
CA LYS A 451 -13.27 4.22 -16.61
C LYS A 451 -13.92 5.50 -16.10
N LYS A 452 -13.15 6.39 -15.45
CA LYS A 452 -13.68 7.60 -14.81
C LYS A 452 -14.87 7.28 -13.89
N MET A 453 -14.74 6.21 -13.13
CA MET A 453 -15.68 5.76 -12.10
C MET A 453 -14.95 5.56 -10.77
N VAL A 454 -15.67 5.59 -9.66
CA VAL A 454 -15.09 5.33 -8.34
C VAL A 454 -15.72 4.06 -7.80
N PHE A 455 -14.93 3.00 -7.68
CA PHE A 455 -15.34 1.76 -7.05
C PHE A 455 -14.94 1.77 -5.57
N THR A 456 -15.87 1.40 -4.69
CA THR A 456 -15.63 1.14 -3.26
C THR A 456 -16.38 -0.11 -2.82
N SER A 457 -16.15 -0.58 -1.59
CA SER A 457 -16.91 -1.70 -1.01
C SER A 457 -18.40 -1.38 -0.77
N HIS A 458 -18.84 -0.13 -1.00
CA HIS A 458 -20.22 0.37 -0.79
C HIS A 458 -20.94 0.61 -2.09
N GLY A 459 -20.24 0.57 -3.21
CA GLY A 459 -20.85 0.92 -4.47
C GLY A 459 -19.87 1.25 -5.58
N LEU A 460 -20.42 1.29 -6.78
CA LEU A 460 -19.79 1.88 -7.93
C LEU A 460 -20.41 3.27 -8.17
N PHE A 461 -19.58 4.28 -8.38
CA PHE A 461 -20.04 5.66 -8.51
C PHE A 461 -19.49 6.34 -9.76
N THR A 462 -20.22 7.33 -10.26
CA THR A 462 -19.67 8.25 -11.26
C THR A 462 -18.51 9.05 -10.67
N ASN A 463 -17.50 9.38 -11.47
CA ASN A 463 -16.41 10.28 -11.05
C ASN A 463 -16.75 11.77 -11.33
N THR A 464 -18.01 12.14 -11.10
CA THR A 464 -18.49 13.53 -11.16
C THR A 464 -18.70 14.08 -9.74
N LYS A 465 -18.85 15.40 -9.61
CA LYS A 465 -19.33 16.03 -8.38
C LYS A 465 -20.73 16.63 -8.64
N PRO A 466 -21.78 16.23 -7.92
CA PRO A 466 -21.81 15.16 -6.91
C PRO A 466 -21.60 13.77 -7.54
N ARG A 467 -21.05 12.84 -6.75
CA ARG A 467 -20.93 11.43 -7.14
C ARG A 467 -22.33 10.82 -7.14
N LYS A 468 -22.68 10.10 -8.20
CA LYS A 468 -23.94 9.37 -8.30
C LYS A 468 -23.68 7.87 -8.21
N LEU A 469 -24.48 7.16 -7.42
CA LEU A 469 -24.43 5.71 -7.33
C LEU A 469 -24.87 5.11 -8.67
N ILE A 470 -24.11 4.13 -9.14
CA ILE A 470 -24.44 3.29 -10.29
C ILE A 470 -24.97 1.99 -9.71
N SER A 471 -26.25 1.71 -9.93
CA SER A 471 -26.91 0.53 -9.38
C SER A 471 -26.31 -0.75 -9.97
N THR A 472 -25.99 -1.71 -9.11
CA THR A 472 -25.47 -3.02 -9.48
C THR A 472 -26.01 -4.08 -8.52
N SER A 473 -26.56 -5.16 -9.04
CA SER A 473 -27.13 -6.27 -8.26
C SER A 473 -26.19 -7.48 -8.14
N THR A 474 -25.22 -7.62 -9.05
CA THR A 474 -24.27 -8.74 -9.04
C THR A 474 -22.83 -8.27 -9.20
N GLU A 475 -21.87 -9.09 -8.76
CA GLU A 475 -20.45 -8.82 -9.02
C GLU A 475 -20.19 -8.71 -10.53
N ARG A 476 -20.84 -9.55 -11.35
CA ARG A 476 -20.66 -9.59 -12.81
C ARG A 476 -21.03 -8.26 -13.46
N GLU A 477 -22.15 -7.66 -13.08
CA GLU A 477 -22.54 -6.33 -13.57
C GLU A 477 -21.49 -5.26 -13.28
N ILE A 478 -20.86 -5.28 -12.10
CA ILE A 478 -19.77 -4.35 -11.77
C ILE A 478 -18.61 -4.52 -12.75
N PHE A 479 -18.20 -5.77 -13.02
CA PHE A 479 -17.12 -6.06 -13.95
C PHE A 479 -17.47 -5.67 -15.39
N ASP A 480 -18.70 -5.94 -15.84
CA ASP A 480 -19.20 -5.59 -17.17
C ASP A 480 -19.21 -4.07 -17.38
N ILE A 481 -19.75 -3.30 -16.42
CA ILE A 481 -19.75 -1.83 -16.44
C ILE A 481 -18.31 -1.29 -16.49
N LEU A 482 -17.42 -1.90 -15.70
CA LEU A 482 -16.01 -1.53 -15.70
C LEU A 482 -15.23 -2.11 -16.88
N GLY A 483 -15.81 -2.91 -17.78
CA GLY A 483 -15.08 -3.58 -18.86
C GLY A 483 -13.86 -4.37 -18.39
N VAL A 484 -13.93 -4.91 -17.17
CA VAL A 484 -12.94 -5.80 -16.57
C VAL A 484 -13.43 -7.23 -16.82
N PRO A 485 -12.57 -8.16 -17.26
CA PRO A 485 -13.02 -9.53 -17.48
C PRO A 485 -13.53 -10.15 -16.18
N TRP A 486 -14.61 -10.94 -16.27
CA TRP A 486 -15.05 -11.75 -15.14
C TRP A 486 -13.95 -12.77 -14.80
N LEU A 487 -13.42 -12.65 -13.60
CA LEU A 487 -12.47 -13.59 -13.02
C LEU A 487 -13.12 -14.26 -11.81
N GLU A 488 -13.10 -15.59 -11.79
CA GLU A 488 -13.53 -16.35 -10.61
C GLU A 488 -12.73 -15.91 -9.38
N PRO A 489 -13.30 -15.92 -8.16
CA PRO A 489 -12.62 -15.50 -6.94
C PRO A 489 -11.23 -16.11 -6.74
N GLU A 490 -11.06 -17.38 -7.10
CA GLU A 490 -9.81 -18.14 -7.01
C GLU A 490 -8.70 -17.59 -7.93
N MET A 491 -9.09 -16.81 -8.94
CA MET A 491 -8.19 -16.14 -9.88
C MET A 491 -7.91 -14.68 -9.49
N ARG A 492 -8.27 -14.26 -8.28
CA ARG A 492 -8.03 -12.90 -7.75
C ARG A 492 -6.92 -12.87 -6.69
N ASN A 493 -6.00 -13.83 -6.71
CA ASN A 493 -4.92 -14.01 -5.71
C ASN A 493 -3.64 -13.23 -6.09
N CYS A 494 -3.81 -11.92 -6.34
CA CYS A 494 -2.75 -10.96 -6.67
C CYS A 494 -1.92 -10.54 -5.47
#